data_AF-A0A7S3WTT3-F1
#
_entry.id   AF-A0A7S3WTT3-F1
#
_cell.length_a   1.000
_cell.length_b   1.000
_cell.length_c   1.000
_cell.angle_alpha   90.00
_cell.angle_beta   90.00
_cell.angle_gamma   90.00
#
_symmetry.space_group_name_H-M   'P 1'
#
loop_
_entity.id
_entity.type
_entity.pdbx_description
1 polymer ?
#
loop_
_entity_poly.entity_id
_entity_poly.type
_entity_poly.pdbx_seq_one_letter_code
_entity_poly.pdbx_strand_id
1 'polypeptide(L)'
;LASGKEEARLATGARVRALEVDGEAGRIRYEIVSGDGPKTGWVSLSVQGKELLIKDNEEDVSTEDASTQDSEGDDAIIPEMTQKGEEQEAQDALRSYCQRMQESRELETEVRGGFQRKAFPWHGTGAQAACHPAQGQLRVELEKQMGLEAGALATEGAATQDHQERRVDPMDDFPRTLEELRIRYAGQYSGAEIRDYWYKWCRPLEEVEAEQQEQMWELKPTFGYAANLEEKPSFARYDIREEVCLYVGGFRHGQVVRDACDRQFTVIGVKPDVQSGELRLWLQPNDIKRPAAGAFPHANAAVLRAKLARAPARGERLHEITADLFASAEDSDLEDMLLCRKCHLPVGEVAYDKDGPVHGECMAQLVLQELKEEQEAHIA
;
A
#
# COMPACT_ATOMS: atom_id res chain seq x y z
N LEU A 1 -2.08 34.90 3.27
CA LEU A 1 -2.89 35.22 4.46
C LEU A 1 -3.24 33.91 5.15
N ALA A 2 -2.72 33.65 6.36
CA ALA A 2 -3.11 32.48 7.13
C ALA A 2 -4.45 32.78 7.82
N SER A 3 -5.51 32.08 7.42
CA SER A 3 -6.80 32.13 8.13
C SER A 3 -6.61 31.57 9.55
N GLY A 4 -7.19 32.23 10.55
CA GLY A 4 -7.17 31.75 11.93
C GLY A 4 -7.77 30.34 12.03
N LYS A 5 -7.19 29.50 12.89
CA LYS A 5 -7.71 28.16 13.13
C LYS A 5 -9.05 28.26 13.85
N GLU A 6 -10.13 27.95 13.15
CA GLU A 6 -11.46 27.78 13.75
C GLU A 6 -11.47 26.59 14.73
N GLU A 7 -12.23 26.72 15.83
CA GLU A 7 -12.34 25.65 16.84
C GLU A 7 -13.10 24.43 16.32
N ALA A 8 -14.01 24.63 15.36
CA ALA A 8 -14.83 23.58 14.77
C ALA A 8 -14.41 23.27 13.32
N ARG A 9 -14.40 21.98 12.96
CA ARG A 9 -14.17 21.50 11.59
C ARG A 9 -15.50 21.16 10.91
N LEU A 10 -15.56 21.34 9.60
CA LEU A 10 -16.68 20.85 8.79
C LEU A 10 -16.66 19.32 8.77
N ALA A 11 -17.79 18.68 9.09
CA ALA A 11 -17.90 17.22 9.07
C ALA A 11 -18.03 16.67 7.64
N THR A 12 -17.54 15.44 7.43
CA THR A 12 -17.72 14.73 6.15
C THR A 12 -19.21 14.49 5.88
N GLY A 13 -19.69 14.83 4.68
CA GLY A 13 -21.09 14.71 4.30
C GLY A 13 -21.94 15.96 4.56
N ALA A 14 -21.37 17.02 5.14
CA ALA A 14 -22.06 18.31 5.24
C ALA A 14 -22.31 18.89 3.83
N ARG A 15 -23.54 19.34 3.56
CA ARG A 15 -23.89 20.07 2.34
C ARG A 15 -23.67 21.55 2.60
N VAL A 16 -22.94 22.21 1.71
CA VAL A 16 -22.59 23.61 1.85
C VAL A 16 -22.91 24.38 0.58
N ARG A 17 -23.31 25.64 0.74
CA ARG A 17 -23.53 26.60 -0.36
C ARG A 17 -22.27 27.42 -0.54
N ALA A 18 -21.74 27.48 -1.76
CA ALA A 18 -20.62 28.34 -2.09
C ALA A 18 -21.06 29.81 -2.12
N LEU A 19 -20.44 30.66 -1.30
CA LEU A 19 -20.66 32.10 -1.29
C LEU A 19 -19.65 32.85 -2.16
N GLU A 20 -18.37 32.44 -2.10
CA GLU A 20 -17.26 33.06 -2.83
C GLU A 20 -16.26 31.97 -3.22
N VAL A 21 -15.70 32.06 -4.43
CA VAL A 21 -14.72 31.09 -4.95
C VAL A 21 -13.41 31.83 -5.22
N ASP A 22 -12.37 31.47 -4.48
CA ASP A 22 -11.01 31.93 -4.73
C ASP A 22 -10.31 30.94 -5.67
N GLY A 23 -10.33 31.27 -6.96
CA GLY A 23 -9.73 30.44 -8.02
C GLY A 23 -8.21 30.37 -7.96
N GLU A 24 -7.53 31.38 -7.38
CA GLU A 24 -6.07 31.37 -7.26
C GLU A 24 -5.62 30.45 -6.13
N ALA A 25 -6.32 30.48 -4.99
CA ALA A 25 -6.00 29.63 -3.84
C ALA A 25 -6.64 28.24 -3.90
N GLY A 26 -7.62 28.01 -4.79
CA GLY A 26 -8.39 26.78 -4.87
C GLY A 26 -9.25 26.53 -3.63
N ARG A 27 -9.82 27.58 -3.04
CA ARG A 27 -10.66 27.51 -1.82
C ARG A 27 -11.99 28.20 -2.06
N ILE A 28 -13.01 27.76 -1.35
CA ILE A 28 -14.31 28.42 -1.35
C ILE A 28 -14.68 28.90 0.04
N ARG A 29 -15.32 30.05 0.10
CA ARG A 29 -16.07 30.50 1.25
C ARG A 29 -17.46 29.89 1.18
N TYR A 30 -17.88 29.23 2.25
CA TYR A 30 -19.13 28.49 2.28
C TYR A 30 -20.06 28.93 3.41
N GLU A 31 -21.33 28.60 3.25
CA GLU A 31 -22.37 28.60 4.29
C GLU A 31 -22.95 27.18 4.39
N ILE A 32 -23.09 26.63 5.60
CA ILE A 32 -23.63 25.27 5.78
C ILE A 32 -25.13 25.24 5.49
N VAL A 33 -25.57 24.27 4.67
CA VAL A 33 -26.99 24.02 4.34
C VAL A 33 -27.53 22.90 5.23
N SER A 34 -26.78 21.81 5.39
CA SER A 34 -27.11 20.69 6.27
C SER A 34 -25.87 19.95 6.76
N GLY A 35 -25.94 19.33 7.94
CA GLY A 35 -24.82 18.60 8.56
C GLY A 35 -24.16 19.36 9.71
N ASP A 36 -23.02 18.86 10.19
CA ASP A 36 -22.30 19.41 11.33
C ASP A 36 -21.07 20.24 10.91
N GLY A 37 -20.89 21.40 11.54
CA GLY A 37 -19.73 22.26 11.29
C GLY A 37 -20.00 23.74 11.61
N PRO A 38 -19.01 24.62 11.40
CA PRO A 38 -19.21 26.05 11.56
C PRO A 38 -20.18 26.57 10.48
N LYS A 39 -21.02 27.54 10.86
CA LYS A 39 -22.06 28.11 9.97
C LYS A 39 -21.49 28.65 8.66
N THR A 40 -20.31 29.25 8.73
CA THR A 40 -19.57 29.76 7.57
C THR A 40 -18.09 29.50 7.75
N GLY A 41 -17.34 29.35 6.66
CA GLY A 41 -15.89 29.19 6.73
C GLY A 41 -15.22 29.18 5.36
N TRP A 42 -13.92 28.90 5.35
CA TRP A 42 -13.15 28.64 4.13
C TRP A 42 -12.71 27.17 4.08
N VAL A 43 -12.97 26.51 2.95
CA VAL A 43 -12.58 25.12 2.71
C VAL A 43 -11.87 25.00 1.36
N SER A 44 -10.84 24.17 1.27
CA SER A 44 -10.13 23.93 0.01
C SER A 44 -10.95 22.98 -0.88
N LEU A 45 -10.97 23.23 -2.19
CA LEU A 45 -11.66 22.35 -3.15
C LEU A 45 -11.00 20.97 -3.24
N SER A 46 -9.68 20.92 -3.06
CA SER A 46 -8.90 19.67 -3.03
C SER A 46 -7.72 19.77 -2.06
N VAL A 47 -7.27 18.61 -1.57
CA VAL A 47 -6.03 18.45 -0.79
C VAL A 47 -5.31 17.20 -1.29
N GLN A 48 -4.02 17.33 -1.64
CA GLN A 48 -3.20 16.21 -2.14
C GLN A 48 -3.82 15.49 -3.36
N GLY A 49 -4.48 16.23 -4.25
CA GLY A 49 -5.14 15.67 -5.44
C GLY A 49 -6.48 14.98 -5.16
N LYS A 50 -6.93 14.89 -3.90
CA LYS A 50 -8.27 14.41 -3.55
C LYS A 50 -9.24 15.59 -3.44
N GLU A 51 -10.32 15.54 -4.21
CA GLU A 51 -11.40 16.54 -4.12
C GLU A 51 -12.15 16.39 -2.79
N LEU A 52 -12.36 17.51 -2.09
CA LEU A 52 -13.06 17.57 -0.81
C LEU A 52 -14.52 18.01 -0.96
N LEU A 53 -14.86 18.65 -2.07
CA LEU A 53 -16.21 19.12 -2.38
C LEU A 53 -16.60 18.68 -3.78
N ILE A 54 -17.76 18.06 -3.89
CA ILE A 54 -18.37 17.63 -5.14
C ILE A 54 -19.58 18.53 -5.38
N LYS A 55 -19.77 18.99 -6.63
CA LYS A 55 -20.96 19.77 -6.98
C LYS A 55 -22.17 18.86 -6.93
N ASP A 56 -23.14 19.23 -6.10
CA ASP A 56 -24.44 18.59 -6.07
C ASP A 56 -25.20 19.03 -7.33
N ASN A 57 -25.45 18.10 -8.26
CA ASN A 57 -26.28 18.40 -9.42
C ASN A 57 -27.74 18.41 -8.96
N GLU A 58 -28.36 19.59 -8.91
CA GLU A 58 -29.75 19.78 -8.45
C GLU A 58 -30.81 19.08 -9.34
N GLU A 59 -30.42 18.36 -10.40
CA GLU A 59 -31.35 17.81 -11.39
C GLU A 59 -31.96 16.43 -11.03
N ASP A 60 -31.54 15.77 -9.93
CA ASP A 60 -32.00 14.41 -9.60
C ASP A 60 -33.00 14.29 -8.42
N VAL A 61 -33.59 15.40 -7.95
CA VAL A 61 -34.63 15.35 -6.90
C VAL A 61 -36.01 15.51 -7.53
N SER A 62 -36.50 14.43 -8.14
CA SER A 62 -37.93 14.29 -8.43
C SER A 62 -38.69 14.06 -7.13
N THR A 63 -39.48 15.05 -6.75
CA THR A 63 -40.56 15.01 -5.77
C THR A 63 -41.51 13.84 -6.07
N GLU A 64 -41.46 12.77 -5.28
CA GLU A 64 -42.57 11.84 -5.15
C GLU A 64 -43.48 12.32 -4.01
N ASP A 65 -44.48 13.09 -4.44
CA ASP A 65 -45.59 13.55 -3.62
C ASP A 65 -46.53 12.41 -3.23
N ALA A 66 -47.03 12.54 -2.01
CA ALA A 66 -48.14 11.82 -1.42
C ALA A 66 -49.35 11.66 -2.35
N SER A 67 -49.93 10.44 -2.42
CA SER A 67 -51.38 10.21 -2.38
C SER A 67 -51.76 8.73 -2.63
N THR A 68 -52.36 8.05 -1.65
CA THR A 68 -53.33 6.96 -1.88
C THR A 68 -54.18 6.86 -0.60
N GLN A 69 -55.28 7.62 -0.51
CA GLN A 69 -56.66 7.27 -0.86
C GLN A 69 -57.25 6.12 -0.04
N ASP A 70 -58.20 6.52 0.80
CA ASP A 70 -59.16 5.74 1.55
C ASP A 70 -60.00 4.84 0.64
N SER A 71 -60.15 3.57 1.03
CA SER A 71 -61.25 2.72 0.57
C SER A 71 -61.79 1.91 1.75
N GLU A 72 -62.93 2.35 2.27
CA GLU A 72 -63.83 1.58 3.12
C GLU A 72 -64.49 0.47 2.29
N GLY A 73 -64.52 -0.77 2.79
CA GLY A 73 -65.16 -1.89 2.12
C GLY A 73 -65.08 -3.23 2.86
N ASP A 74 -66.06 -3.45 3.74
CA ASP A 74 -66.73 -4.70 4.13
C ASP A 74 -65.94 -6.02 4.30
N ASP A 75 -65.81 -6.39 5.58
CA ASP A 75 -66.18 -7.68 6.19
C ASP A 75 -65.96 -8.99 5.41
N ALA A 76 -64.78 -9.57 5.61
CA ALA A 76 -64.61 -11.02 5.69
C ALA A 76 -63.65 -11.36 6.85
N ILE A 77 -64.20 -11.93 7.93
CA ILE A 77 -63.46 -12.43 9.09
C ILE A 77 -62.59 -13.61 8.65
N ILE A 78 -61.32 -13.35 8.33
CA ILE A 78 -60.27 -14.36 8.18
C ILE A 78 -59.58 -14.48 9.54
N PRO A 79 -59.36 -15.70 10.10
CA PRO A 79 -58.68 -15.86 11.38
C PRO A 79 -57.23 -15.37 11.26
N GLU A 80 -56.92 -14.28 11.94
CA GLU A 80 -55.58 -13.73 12.17
C GLU A 80 -54.75 -14.73 13.01
N MET A 81 -54.29 -15.81 12.37
CA MET A 81 -53.45 -16.82 12.99
C MET A 81 -51.97 -16.45 12.83
N THR A 82 -51.45 -15.76 13.85
CA THR A 82 -50.13 -16.00 14.45
C THR A 82 -48.87 -15.95 13.57
N GLN A 83 -48.72 -14.99 12.65
CA GLN A 83 -47.39 -14.68 12.06
C GLN A 83 -46.42 -14.03 13.08
N LYS A 84 -46.95 -13.38 14.12
CA LYS A 84 -46.14 -12.82 15.23
C LYS A 84 -45.34 -13.86 16.02
N GLY A 85 -45.74 -15.13 15.98
CA GLY A 85 -45.03 -16.20 16.69
C GLY A 85 -43.70 -16.56 16.03
N GLU A 86 -43.69 -16.68 14.70
CA GLU A 86 -42.53 -17.14 13.95
C GLU A 86 -41.43 -16.07 13.88
N GLU A 87 -41.81 -14.80 13.74
CA GLU A 87 -40.83 -13.69 13.74
C GLU A 87 -40.16 -13.52 15.12
N GLN A 88 -40.91 -13.73 16.20
CA GLN A 88 -40.39 -13.70 17.57
C GLN A 88 -39.43 -14.87 17.81
N GLU A 89 -39.78 -16.07 17.34
CA GLU A 89 -38.94 -17.27 17.44
C GLU A 89 -37.63 -17.13 16.65
N ALA A 90 -37.67 -16.53 15.45
CA ALA A 90 -36.48 -16.24 14.66
C ALA A 90 -35.56 -15.22 15.36
N GLN A 91 -36.12 -14.15 15.96
CA GLN A 91 -35.35 -13.16 16.72
C GLN A 91 -34.73 -13.76 17.99
N ASP A 92 -35.43 -14.66 18.67
CA ASP A 92 -34.93 -15.33 19.88
C ASP A 92 -33.86 -16.39 19.55
N ALA A 93 -33.97 -17.06 18.40
CA ALA A 93 -32.92 -17.93 17.88
C ALA A 93 -31.64 -17.14 17.54
N LEU A 94 -31.76 -15.97 16.90
CA LEU A 94 -30.63 -15.10 16.60
C LEU A 94 -29.95 -14.58 17.88
N ARG A 95 -30.74 -14.13 18.88
CA ARG A 95 -30.23 -13.73 20.20
C ARG A 95 -29.48 -14.87 20.90
N SER A 96 -30.04 -16.07 20.87
CA SER A 96 -29.42 -17.27 21.47
C SER A 96 -28.12 -17.66 20.76
N TYR A 97 -28.01 -17.44 19.45
CA TYR A 97 -26.76 -17.64 18.70
C TYR A 97 -25.70 -16.59 19.07
N CYS A 98 -26.06 -15.30 19.10
CA CYS A 98 -25.17 -14.21 19.51
C CYS A 98 -24.66 -14.40 20.95
N GLN A 99 -25.54 -14.82 21.87
CA GLN A 99 -25.18 -15.05 23.26
C GLN A 99 -24.19 -16.23 23.41
N ARG A 100 -24.37 -17.34 22.68
CA ARG A 100 -23.41 -18.47 22.68
C ARG A 100 -22.03 -18.07 22.16
N MET A 101 -21.96 -17.17 21.18
CA MET A 101 -20.69 -16.66 20.65
C MET A 101 -20.00 -15.72 21.64
N GLN A 102 -20.75 -14.92 22.42
CA GLN A 102 -20.20 -14.11 23.51
C GLN A 102 -19.73 -14.97 24.69
N GLU A 103 -20.52 -15.95 25.11
CA GLU A 103 -20.17 -16.87 26.20
C GLU A 103 -18.95 -17.74 25.85
N SER A 104 -18.79 -18.16 24.58
CA SER A 104 -17.59 -18.87 24.13
C SER A 104 -16.33 -17.99 24.22
N ARG A 105 -16.46 -16.68 23.99
CA ARG A 105 -15.37 -15.71 24.10
C ARG A 105 -14.99 -15.46 25.56
N GLU A 106 -15.96 -15.51 26.48
CA GLU A 106 -15.74 -15.35 27.92
C GLU A 106 -15.17 -16.63 28.57
N LEU A 107 -15.62 -17.82 28.16
CA LEU A 107 -15.08 -19.10 28.63
C LEU A 107 -13.63 -19.35 28.17
N GLU A 108 -13.25 -18.85 26.99
CA GLU A 108 -11.85 -18.88 26.54
C GLU A 108 -10.93 -18.02 27.40
N THR A 109 -11.44 -16.94 28.00
CA THR A 109 -10.69 -16.07 28.92
C THR A 109 -10.43 -16.70 30.30
N GLU A 110 -11.30 -17.59 30.79
CA GLU A 110 -11.16 -18.15 32.15
C GLU A 110 -10.51 -19.55 32.20
N VAL A 111 -10.54 -20.35 31.13
CA VAL A 111 -10.10 -21.76 31.18
C VAL A 111 -8.74 -22.04 30.51
N ARG A 112 -8.06 -21.05 29.91
CA ARG A 112 -6.69 -21.24 29.42
C ARG A 112 -5.77 -20.09 29.80
N GLY A 113 -4.96 -20.35 30.83
CA GLY A 113 -3.68 -19.68 30.98
C GLY A 113 -2.88 -19.79 29.68
N GLY A 114 -2.65 -18.66 29.02
CA GLY A 114 -1.57 -18.47 28.06
C GLY A 114 -1.83 -18.89 26.62
N PHE A 115 -2.77 -18.25 25.91
CA PHE A 115 -2.55 -17.95 24.49
C PHE A 115 -2.05 -16.52 24.36
N GLN A 116 -0.75 -16.35 24.61
CA GLN A 116 -0.04 -15.16 24.16
C GLN A 116 -0.10 -15.18 22.64
N ARG A 117 -0.94 -14.33 22.04
CA ARG A 117 -0.74 -13.84 20.67
C ARG A 117 0.51 -12.94 20.67
N LYS A 118 1.66 -13.52 20.98
CA LYS A 118 2.95 -12.97 20.61
C LYS A 118 3.09 -13.31 19.13
N ALA A 119 3.15 -12.27 18.31
CA ALA A 119 3.77 -12.39 16.99
C ALA A 119 5.06 -13.22 17.13
N PHE A 120 5.21 -14.19 16.25
CA PHE A 120 6.36 -15.09 16.20
C PHE A 120 7.67 -14.29 16.33
N PRO A 121 8.53 -14.55 17.32
CA PRO A 121 9.87 -13.99 17.32
C PRO A 121 10.70 -14.74 16.27
N TRP A 122 10.89 -14.13 15.10
CA TRP A 122 11.90 -14.55 14.12
C TRP A 122 13.30 -14.21 14.62
N HIS A 123 13.73 -14.80 15.74
CA HIS A 123 15.12 -14.73 16.18
C HIS A 123 15.65 -16.15 16.30
N GLY A 124 16.47 -16.50 15.31
CA GLY A 124 17.21 -17.75 15.26
C GLY A 124 18.06 -17.92 16.52
N THR A 125 17.78 -18.98 17.25
CA THR A 125 18.68 -19.50 18.27
C THR A 125 19.82 -20.25 17.58
N GLY A 126 21.04 -19.79 17.83
CA GLY A 126 22.21 -20.66 17.81
C GLY A 126 23.29 -20.34 16.78
N ALA A 127 24.15 -19.38 17.10
CA ALA A 127 25.56 -19.51 16.78
C ALA A 127 26.39 -18.89 17.90
N GLN A 128 27.30 -19.71 18.41
CA GLN A 128 28.16 -19.44 19.55
C GLN A 128 29.01 -18.19 19.30
N ALA A 129 29.05 -17.33 20.32
CA ALA A 129 30.03 -16.26 20.43
C ALA A 129 31.44 -16.86 20.52
N ALA A 130 32.08 -17.03 19.36
CA ALA A 130 33.54 -17.09 19.31
C ALA A 130 34.05 -15.65 19.40
N CYS A 131 34.79 -15.36 20.46
CA CYS A 131 35.51 -14.12 20.65
C CYS A 131 36.45 -13.92 19.44
N HIS A 132 36.11 -13.00 18.54
CA HIS A 132 37.02 -12.59 17.47
C HIS A 132 38.28 -12.00 18.12
N PRO A 133 39.49 -12.49 17.76
CA PRO A 133 40.71 -11.83 18.21
C PRO A 133 40.70 -10.39 17.72
N ALA A 134 41.08 -9.45 18.59
CA ALA A 134 41.19 -8.04 18.23
C ALA A 134 41.98 -7.90 16.93
N GLN A 135 41.45 -7.11 15.99
CA GLN A 135 41.92 -6.98 14.60
C GLN A 135 43.44 -6.75 14.44
N GLY A 136 44.10 -6.26 15.49
CA GLY A 136 45.56 -6.10 15.55
C GLY A 136 46.37 -7.40 15.67
N GLN A 137 45.86 -8.47 16.29
CA GLN A 137 46.62 -9.73 16.44
C GLN A 137 46.68 -10.55 15.15
N LEU A 138 45.59 -10.55 14.37
CA LEU A 138 45.52 -11.29 13.11
C LEU A 138 46.48 -10.72 12.06
N ARG A 139 46.69 -9.40 12.08
CA ARG A 139 47.60 -8.70 11.15
C ARG A 139 49.07 -9.04 11.42
N VAL A 140 49.47 -9.11 12.69
CA VAL A 140 50.84 -9.49 13.09
C VAL A 140 51.16 -10.94 12.71
N GLU A 141 50.20 -11.85 12.84
CA GLU A 141 50.36 -13.25 12.45
C GLU A 141 50.52 -13.40 10.92
N LEU A 142 49.77 -12.62 10.14
CA LEU A 142 49.81 -12.63 8.67
C LEU A 142 51.13 -12.08 8.12
N GLU A 143 51.60 -10.95 8.66
CA GLU A 143 52.90 -10.34 8.30
C GLU A 143 54.05 -11.31 8.59
N LYS A 144 53.98 -12.01 9.73
CA LYS A 144 54.95 -13.03 10.12
C LYS A 144 54.95 -14.25 9.19
N GLN A 145 53.78 -14.73 8.74
CA GLN A 145 53.70 -15.85 7.79
C GLN A 145 54.21 -15.49 6.40
N MET A 146 54.14 -14.22 6.01
CA MET A 146 54.65 -13.73 4.74
C MET A 146 56.12 -13.31 4.76
N GLY A 147 56.81 -13.43 5.90
CA GLY A 147 58.21 -13.03 6.04
C GLY A 147 58.44 -11.52 5.94
N LEU A 148 57.40 -10.72 6.17
CA LEU A 148 57.48 -9.26 6.24
C LEU A 148 57.81 -8.84 7.68
N GLU A 149 58.65 -7.83 7.86
CA GLU A 149 58.90 -7.28 9.20
C GLU A 149 57.61 -6.67 9.76
N ALA A 150 57.36 -6.88 11.06
CA ALA A 150 56.18 -6.37 11.73
C ALA A 150 56.06 -4.85 11.54
N GLY A 151 54.99 -4.40 10.87
CA GLY A 151 54.78 -3.00 10.52
C GLY A 151 55.14 -2.59 9.09
N ALA A 152 55.66 -3.50 8.24
CA ALA A 152 55.96 -3.20 6.83
C ALA A 152 54.72 -2.83 6.00
N LEU A 153 53.52 -3.25 6.42
CA LEU A 153 52.25 -2.89 5.76
C LEU A 153 51.60 -1.63 6.36
N ALA A 154 52.22 -0.94 7.32
CA ALA A 154 51.54 0.07 8.13
C ALA A 154 51.71 1.53 7.66
N THR A 155 52.65 1.88 6.78
CA THR A 155 53.13 3.28 6.77
C THR A 155 52.94 4.13 5.52
N GLU A 156 52.45 3.62 4.37
CA GLU A 156 52.35 4.49 3.18
C GLU A 156 50.92 4.72 2.63
N GLY A 157 49.91 4.00 3.09
CA GLY A 157 48.53 4.15 2.58
C GLY A 157 47.54 4.95 3.45
N ALA A 158 47.78 5.02 4.77
CA ALA A 158 46.76 5.50 5.71
C ALA A 158 46.65 7.03 5.79
N ALA A 159 47.73 7.77 5.53
CA ALA A 159 47.72 9.23 5.64
C ALA A 159 47.07 9.94 4.43
N THR A 160 46.97 9.27 3.27
CA THR A 160 46.40 9.86 2.05
C THR A 160 44.89 9.60 1.89
N GLN A 161 44.32 8.62 2.59
CA GLN A 161 42.87 8.33 2.50
C GLN A 161 42.00 9.39 3.21
N ASP A 162 42.48 9.94 4.32
CA ASP A 162 41.71 10.89 5.15
C ASP A 162 41.43 12.22 4.41
N HIS A 163 42.20 12.54 3.36
CA HIS A 163 42.00 13.74 2.55
C HIS A 163 40.93 13.59 1.46
N GLN A 164 40.50 12.36 1.14
CA GLN A 164 39.51 12.10 0.10
C GLN A 164 38.17 11.61 0.64
N GLU A 165 38.10 11.21 1.91
CA GLU A 165 36.83 10.85 2.53
C GLU A 165 35.88 12.05 2.50
N ARG A 166 34.68 11.83 1.94
CA ARG A 166 33.59 12.80 1.96
C ARG A 166 32.56 12.36 2.99
N ARG A 167 32.13 13.31 3.82
CA ARG A 167 31.09 13.11 4.81
C ARG A 167 30.03 14.22 4.68
N VAL A 168 28.80 13.89 5.01
CA VAL A 168 27.68 14.82 5.03
C VAL A 168 27.63 15.53 6.36
N ASP A 169 27.71 16.86 6.32
CA ASP A 169 27.56 17.73 7.50
C ASP A 169 26.08 17.81 7.91
N PRO A 170 25.69 17.42 9.13
CA PRO A 170 24.29 17.42 9.57
C PRO A 170 23.67 18.83 9.73
N MET A 171 24.46 19.91 9.62
CA MET A 171 23.94 21.28 9.71
C MET A 171 23.36 21.78 8.38
N ASP A 172 23.87 21.29 7.25
CA ASP A 172 23.47 21.74 5.90
C ASP A 172 23.23 20.60 4.90
N ASP A 173 23.36 19.35 5.32
CA ASP A 173 23.28 18.14 4.52
C ASP A 173 24.21 18.16 3.29
N PHE A 174 25.33 18.89 3.35
CA PHE A 174 26.26 19.00 2.23
C PHE A 174 27.46 18.06 2.38
N PRO A 175 27.81 17.27 1.34
CA PRO A 175 28.99 16.41 1.37
C PRO A 175 30.27 17.23 1.24
N ARG A 176 31.09 17.24 2.29
CA ARG A 176 32.36 17.97 2.39
C ARG A 176 33.50 17.00 2.66
N THR A 177 34.73 17.43 2.41
CA THR A 177 35.96 16.83 2.96
C THR A 177 36.33 17.50 4.29
N LEU A 178 37.21 16.89 5.09
CA LEU A 178 37.66 17.47 6.36
C LEU A 178 38.31 18.87 6.16
N GLU A 179 39.01 19.08 5.04
CA GLU A 179 39.65 20.36 4.75
C GLU A 179 38.63 21.44 4.35
N GLU A 180 37.63 21.09 3.55
CA GLU A 180 36.51 22.00 3.24
C GLU A 180 35.73 22.37 4.51
N LEU A 181 35.54 21.41 5.42
CA LEU A 181 34.90 21.63 6.72
C LEU A 181 35.74 22.59 7.59
N ARG A 182 37.07 22.43 7.61
CA ARG A 182 37.98 23.37 8.30
C ARG A 182 37.87 24.78 7.76
N ILE A 183 37.82 24.94 6.44
CA ILE A 183 37.65 26.26 5.81
C ILE A 183 36.30 26.86 6.20
N ARG A 184 35.24 26.05 6.21
CA ARG A 184 33.87 26.49 6.55
C ARG A 184 33.74 27.02 7.97
N TYR A 185 34.38 26.36 8.92
CA TYR A 185 34.31 26.67 10.35
C TYR A 185 35.55 27.39 10.88
N ALA A 186 36.43 27.87 10.00
CA ALA A 186 37.63 28.61 10.36
C ALA A 186 37.29 29.86 11.19
N GLY A 187 38.00 30.03 12.30
CA GLY A 187 37.82 31.17 13.21
C GLY A 187 36.66 31.02 14.21
N GLN A 188 35.80 30.01 14.07
CA GLN A 188 34.75 29.71 15.05
C GLN A 188 35.16 28.60 16.01
N TYR A 189 35.89 27.60 15.51
CA TYR A 189 36.33 26.44 16.27
C TYR A 189 37.81 26.16 16.04
N SER A 190 38.47 25.54 17.02
CA SER A 190 39.83 25.04 16.86
C SER A 190 39.88 23.85 15.90
N GLY A 191 41.02 23.62 15.25
CA GLY A 191 41.17 22.49 14.33
C GLY A 191 40.96 21.11 14.99
N ALA A 192 41.12 21.01 16.31
CA ALA A 192 40.83 19.80 17.08
C ALA A 192 39.32 19.59 17.26
N GLU A 193 38.57 20.65 17.58
CA GLU A 193 37.10 20.60 17.70
C GLU A 193 36.44 20.27 16.36
N ILE A 194 36.93 20.85 15.25
CA ILE A 194 36.41 20.54 13.90
C ILE A 194 36.65 19.07 13.54
N ARG A 195 37.81 18.51 13.93
CA ARG A 195 38.11 17.09 13.70
C ARG A 195 37.23 16.17 14.54
N ASP A 196 37.01 16.50 15.81
CA ASP A 196 36.10 15.74 16.68
C ASP A 196 34.66 15.78 16.14
N TYR A 197 34.24 16.95 15.64
CA TYR A 197 32.94 17.13 15.00
C TYR A 197 32.79 16.23 13.76
N TRP A 198 33.78 16.23 12.86
CA TRP A 198 33.81 15.42 11.64
C TRP A 198 33.58 13.92 11.90
N TYR A 199 34.26 13.35 12.90
CA TYR A 199 34.14 11.90 13.16
C TYR A 199 32.91 11.53 13.98
N LYS A 200 32.40 12.43 14.83
CA LYS A 200 31.24 12.13 15.70
C LYS A 200 29.90 12.45 15.07
N TRP A 201 29.82 13.50 14.25
CA TRP A 201 28.55 14.06 13.79
C TRP A 201 28.40 14.02 12.26
N CYS A 202 29.49 14.11 11.48
CA CYS A 202 29.38 13.98 10.04
C CYS A 202 29.29 12.51 9.62
N ARG A 203 28.32 12.21 8.76
CA ARG A 203 28.04 10.85 8.29
C ARG A 203 28.85 10.54 7.03
N PRO A 204 29.51 9.37 6.89
CA PRO A 204 30.12 8.96 5.64
C PRO A 204 29.17 9.09 4.45
N LEU A 205 29.63 9.70 3.36
CA LEU A 205 28.80 9.86 2.17
C LEU A 205 28.33 8.50 1.64
N GLU A 206 29.19 7.48 1.71
CA GLU A 206 28.86 6.12 1.31
C GLU A 206 27.68 5.53 2.11
N GLU A 207 27.58 5.83 3.41
CA GLU A 207 26.44 5.41 4.23
C GLU A 207 25.15 6.12 3.81
N VAL A 208 25.24 7.43 3.57
CA VAL A 208 24.08 8.22 3.13
C VAL A 208 23.62 7.80 1.73
N GLU A 209 24.55 7.55 0.81
CA GLU A 209 24.26 7.05 -0.53
C GLU A 209 23.68 5.64 -0.48
N ALA A 210 24.17 4.76 0.40
CA ALA A 210 23.62 3.44 0.62
C ALA A 210 22.19 3.48 1.18
N GLU A 211 21.92 4.32 2.18
CA GLU A 211 20.57 4.53 2.72
C GLU A 211 19.61 5.11 1.68
N GLN A 212 20.07 6.10 0.90
CA GLN A 212 19.29 6.65 -0.21
C GLN A 212 19.04 5.59 -1.28
N GLN A 213 20.02 4.72 -1.54
CA GLN A 213 19.83 3.56 -2.40
C GLN A 213 18.74 2.64 -1.82
N GLU A 214 18.87 2.21 -0.57
CA GLU A 214 17.89 1.33 0.08
C GLU A 214 16.48 1.92 0.08
N GLN A 215 16.33 3.21 0.39
CA GLN A 215 15.03 3.90 0.31
C GLN A 215 14.52 4.02 -1.14
N MET A 216 15.41 4.20 -2.11
CA MET A 216 15.05 4.16 -3.52
C MET A 216 14.59 2.76 -3.94
N TRP A 217 15.17 1.71 -3.34
CA TRP A 217 14.83 0.30 -3.56
C TRP A 217 13.59 -0.18 -2.81
N GLU A 218 13.13 0.55 -1.79
CA GLU A 218 11.85 0.27 -1.16
C GLU A 218 10.76 0.44 -2.23
N LEU A 219 10.19 -0.69 -2.67
CA LEU A 219 9.15 -0.70 -3.68
C LEU A 219 7.92 0.01 -3.16
N LYS A 220 7.35 0.87 -4.00
CA LYS A 220 6.09 1.57 -3.74
C LYS A 220 5.08 1.06 -4.76
N PRO A 221 4.42 -0.08 -4.49
CA PRO A 221 3.54 -0.70 -5.46
C PRO A 221 2.23 0.09 -5.56
N THR A 222 2.22 1.11 -6.41
CA THR A 222 1.12 2.08 -6.51
C THR A 222 0.07 1.69 -7.54
N PHE A 223 0.40 0.88 -8.54
CA PHE A 223 -0.48 0.57 -9.68
C PHE A 223 -1.08 -0.84 -9.58
N GLY A 224 -2.41 -0.94 -9.50
CA GLY A 224 -3.14 -2.22 -9.51
C GLY A 224 -3.30 -2.81 -10.92
N TYR A 225 -2.92 -4.08 -11.11
CA TYR A 225 -3.09 -4.79 -12.38
C TYR A 225 -3.15 -6.32 -12.22
N ALA A 226 -3.43 -7.05 -13.31
CA ALA A 226 -3.41 -8.51 -13.33
C ALA A 226 -1.99 -9.07 -13.07
N ALA A 227 -1.87 -10.15 -12.30
CA ALA A 227 -0.61 -10.68 -11.77
C ALA A 227 0.01 -11.84 -12.57
N ASN A 228 -0.74 -12.49 -13.46
CA ASN A 228 -0.27 -13.66 -14.19
C ASN A 228 -0.92 -13.78 -15.58
N LEU A 229 -0.56 -14.84 -16.33
CA LEU A 229 -1.09 -15.14 -17.67
C LEU A 229 -2.24 -16.16 -17.67
N GLU A 230 -2.67 -16.64 -16.49
CA GLU A 230 -3.75 -17.63 -16.36
C GLU A 230 -5.09 -17.04 -16.74
N GLU A 231 -6.10 -17.88 -17.06
CA GLU A 231 -7.43 -17.43 -17.51
C GLU A 231 -8.12 -16.48 -16.51
N LYS A 232 -7.89 -16.72 -15.22
CA LYS A 232 -8.38 -15.89 -14.11
C LYS A 232 -7.18 -15.39 -13.30
N PRO A 233 -6.54 -14.29 -13.73
CA PRO A 233 -5.35 -13.80 -13.05
C PRO A 233 -5.71 -13.24 -11.68
N SER A 234 -4.80 -13.35 -10.71
CA SER A 234 -4.91 -12.65 -9.43
C SER A 234 -4.62 -11.16 -9.60
N PHE A 235 -5.10 -10.33 -8.68
CA PHE A 235 -4.74 -8.93 -8.59
C PHE A 235 -3.37 -8.77 -7.93
N ALA A 236 -2.50 -7.93 -8.49
CA ALA A 236 -1.26 -7.53 -7.85
C ALA A 236 -1.01 -6.02 -8.02
N ARG A 237 -0.16 -5.48 -7.15
CA ARG A 237 0.29 -4.09 -7.25
C ARG A 237 1.72 -4.03 -7.76
N TYR A 238 2.00 -3.03 -8.59
CA TYR A 238 3.27 -2.82 -9.27
C TYR A 238 3.85 -1.46 -8.92
N ASP A 239 5.17 -1.39 -8.75
CA ASP A 239 5.89 -0.13 -8.71
C ASP A 239 6.07 0.37 -10.14
N ILE A 240 5.44 1.50 -10.45
CA ILE A 240 5.45 2.13 -11.78
C ILE A 240 6.35 3.36 -11.83
N ARG A 241 7.13 3.63 -10.79
CA ARG A 241 8.11 4.70 -10.80
C ARG A 241 9.11 4.46 -11.93
N GLU A 242 9.38 5.52 -12.67
CA GLU A 242 10.14 5.45 -13.90
C GLU A 242 11.58 5.01 -13.65
N GLU A 243 12.19 5.53 -12.60
CA GLU A 243 13.52 5.18 -12.13
C GLU A 243 13.65 3.68 -11.79
N VAL A 244 12.62 3.09 -11.17
CA VAL A 244 12.59 1.67 -10.80
C VAL A 244 12.44 0.80 -12.05
N CYS A 245 11.50 1.13 -12.93
CA CYS A 245 11.27 0.38 -14.18
C CYS A 245 12.49 0.42 -15.11
N LEU A 246 13.12 1.59 -15.24
CA LEU A 246 14.34 1.76 -16.05
C LEU A 246 15.52 1.00 -15.47
N TYR A 247 15.67 0.97 -14.14
CA TYR A 247 16.73 0.22 -13.51
C TYR A 247 16.56 -1.29 -13.70
N VAL A 248 15.37 -1.82 -13.36
CA VAL A 248 15.13 -3.27 -13.35
C VAL A 248 15.06 -3.83 -14.77
N GLY A 249 14.36 -3.13 -15.67
CA GLY A 249 14.10 -3.66 -17.02
C GLY A 249 14.56 -2.79 -18.18
N GLY A 250 14.92 -1.52 -17.95
CA GLY A 250 15.37 -0.61 -19.03
C GLY A 250 14.25 0.05 -19.82
N PHE A 251 13.00 -0.08 -19.36
CA PHE A 251 11.81 0.43 -20.04
C PHE A 251 10.89 1.17 -19.05
N ARG A 252 10.04 2.05 -19.57
CA ARG A 252 9.11 2.88 -18.79
C ARG A 252 7.75 2.19 -18.66
N HIS A 253 7.01 2.44 -17.57
CA HIS A 253 5.61 2.02 -17.48
C HIS A 253 4.80 2.50 -18.69
N GLY A 254 3.94 1.64 -19.24
CA GLY A 254 3.14 1.89 -20.45
C GLY A 254 3.93 1.87 -21.76
N GLN A 255 5.25 1.65 -21.72
CA GLN A 255 6.05 1.56 -22.94
C GLN A 255 5.74 0.26 -23.69
N VAL A 256 5.44 0.37 -24.99
CA VAL A 256 5.31 -0.79 -25.87
C VAL A 256 6.69 -1.20 -26.39
N VAL A 257 7.01 -2.48 -26.19
CA VAL A 257 8.25 -3.12 -26.64
C VAL A 257 7.93 -4.30 -27.54
N ARG A 258 8.87 -4.68 -28.40
CA ARG A 258 8.74 -5.78 -29.35
C ARG A 258 9.87 -6.77 -29.18
N ASP A 259 9.57 -8.06 -29.21
CA ASP A 259 10.61 -9.08 -29.28
C ASP A 259 11.13 -9.31 -30.71
N ALA A 260 12.08 -10.24 -30.87
CA ALA A 260 12.63 -10.62 -32.17
C ALA A 260 11.59 -11.24 -33.13
N CYS A 261 10.42 -11.67 -32.62
CA CYS A 261 9.32 -12.23 -33.39
C CYS A 261 8.21 -11.18 -33.69
N ASP A 262 8.48 -9.89 -33.45
CA ASP A 262 7.54 -8.77 -33.57
C ASP A 262 6.30 -8.87 -32.68
N ARG A 263 6.34 -9.71 -31.62
CA ARG A 263 5.29 -9.74 -30.60
C ARG A 263 5.42 -8.50 -29.74
N GLN A 264 4.29 -7.82 -29.52
CA GLN A 264 4.24 -6.60 -28.74
C GLN A 264 3.90 -6.89 -27.29
N PHE A 265 4.59 -6.19 -26.40
CA PHE A 265 4.35 -6.23 -24.97
C PHE A 265 4.25 -4.81 -24.44
N THR A 266 3.34 -4.57 -23.50
CA THR A 266 3.22 -3.30 -22.78
C THR A 266 3.81 -3.46 -21.39
N VAL A 267 4.73 -2.56 -21.00
CA VAL A 267 5.38 -2.61 -19.70
C VAL A 267 4.40 -2.21 -18.59
N ILE A 268 4.12 -3.12 -17.66
CA ILE A 268 3.20 -2.90 -16.54
C ILE A 268 3.91 -2.22 -15.37
N GLY A 269 5.07 -2.72 -14.94
CA GLY A 269 5.79 -2.17 -13.80
C GLY A 269 6.75 -3.18 -13.19
N VAL A 270 7.22 -2.91 -11.99
CA VAL A 270 8.16 -3.77 -11.25
C VAL A 270 7.49 -4.37 -10.03
N LYS A 271 7.76 -5.66 -9.80
CA LYS A 271 7.30 -6.41 -8.62
C LYS A 271 8.26 -7.58 -8.39
N PRO A 272 8.50 -8.01 -7.13
CA PRO A 272 9.27 -9.20 -6.83
C PRO A 272 8.60 -10.44 -7.43
N ASP A 273 9.43 -11.36 -7.91
CA ASP A 273 9.00 -12.68 -8.35
C ASP A 273 8.73 -13.58 -7.13
N VAL A 274 7.56 -14.21 -7.07
CA VAL A 274 7.11 -14.97 -5.89
C VAL A 274 8.08 -16.10 -5.52
N GLN A 275 8.74 -16.71 -6.51
CA GLN A 275 9.63 -17.85 -6.27
C GLN A 275 11.05 -17.42 -5.88
N SER A 276 11.56 -16.35 -6.48
CA SER A 276 12.97 -15.94 -6.31
C SER A 276 13.16 -14.72 -5.40
N GLY A 277 12.10 -13.94 -5.12
CA GLY A 277 12.19 -12.64 -4.46
C GLY A 277 12.88 -11.56 -5.30
N GLU A 278 13.40 -11.90 -6.48
CA GLU A 278 14.11 -10.96 -7.35
C GLU A 278 13.14 -9.96 -7.97
N LEU A 279 13.55 -8.69 -8.05
CA LEU A 279 12.79 -7.66 -8.74
C LEU A 279 12.75 -7.94 -10.24
N ARG A 280 11.55 -8.00 -10.82
CA ARG A 280 11.37 -8.22 -12.26
C ARG A 280 10.49 -7.16 -12.88
N LEU A 281 10.76 -6.89 -14.16
CA LEU A 281 9.88 -6.07 -15.00
C LEU A 281 8.77 -6.97 -15.56
N TRP A 282 7.53 -6.60 -15.27
CA TRP A 282 6.34 -7.30 -15.73
C TRP A 282 5.78 -6.63 -16.97
N LEU A 283 5.35 -7.46 -17.93
CA LEU A 283 4.84 -7.01 -19.22
C LEU A 283 3.54 -7.74 -19.58
N GLN A 284 2.62 -7.03 -20.23
CA GLN A 284 1.39 -7.57 -20.79
C GLN A 284 1.61 -7.88 -22.27
N PRO A 285 1.42 -9.14 -22.73
CA PRO A 285 1.37 -9.47 -24.15
C PRO A 285 0.13 -8.85 -24.82
N ASN A 286 0.33 -8.08 -25.90
CA ASN A 286 -0.77 -7.38 -26.59
C ASN A 286 -1.64 -8.30 -27.45
N ASP A 287 -1.22 -9.55 -27.68
CA ASP A 287 -2.02 -10.58 -28.34
C ASP A 287 -3.10 -11.17 -27.42
N ILE A 288 -2.97 -10.98 -26.10
CA ILE A 288 -3.96 -11.38 -25.11
C ILE A 288 -4.96 -10.23 -24.93
N LYS A 289 -6.21 -10.43 -25.38
CA LYS A 289 -7.31 -9.44 -25.31
C LYS A 289 -7.89 -9.22 -23.90
N ARG A 290 -7.18 -9.61 -22.86
CA ARG A 290 -7.58 -9.48 -21.46
C ARG A 290 -6.41 -9.01 -20.62
N PRO A 291 -6.66 -8.36 -19.47
CA PRO A 291 -5.60 -8.01 -18.54
C PRO A 291 -4.83 -9.26 -18.10
N ALA A 292 -3.54 -9.25 -18.33
CA ALA A 292 -2.62 -10.31 -17.95
C ALA A 292 -1.21 -9.72 -17.89
N ALA A 293 -0.37 -10.22 -16.99
CA ALA A 293 1.02 -9.79 -16.91
C ALA A 293 1.92 -11.00 -16.71
N GLY A 294 3.12 -10.94 -17.27
CA GLY A 294 4.16 -11.93 -17.05
C GLY A 294 5.54 -11.28 -17.04
N ALA A 295 6.48 -11.91 -16.35
CA ALA A 295 7.89 -11.52 -16.37
C ALA A 295 8.71 -12.53 -17.19
N PHE A 296 9.79 -12.06 -17.82
CA PHE A 296 10.78 -12.96 -18.43
C PHE A 296 11.64 -13.58 -17.32
N PRO A 297 11.75 -14.91 -17.23
CA PRO A 297 12.55 -15.56 -16.19
C PRO A 297 14.03 -15.18 -16.35
N HIS A 298 14.68 -14.86 -15.23
CA HIS A 298 16.11 -14.52 -15.14
C HIS A 298 16.56 -13.38 -16.08
N ALA A 299 15.67 -12.45 -16.42
CA ALA A 299 15.96 -11.36 -17.32
C ALA A 299 16.20 -10.05 -16.54
N ASN A 300 17.46 -9.62 -16.47
CA ASN A 300 17.79 -8.27 -16.00
C ASN A 300 17.64 -7.24 -17.14
N ALA A 301 17.84 -5.96 -16.83
CA ALA A 301 17.71 -4.87 -17.80
C ALA A 301 18.61 -5.03 -19.04
N ALA A 302 19.82 -5.59 -18.91
CA ALA A 302 20.69 -5.82 -20.06
C ALA A 302 20.15 -6.91 -20.98
N VAL A 303 19.68 -8.02 -20.40
CA VAL A 303 19.05 -9.12 -21.13
C VAL A 303 17.76 -8.66 -21.82
N LEU A 304 16.92 -7.90 -21.11
CA LEU A 304 15.68 -7.36 -21.65
C LEU A 304 15.94 -6.38 -22.80
N ARG A 305 16.90 -5.46 -22.66
CA ARG A 305 17.29 -4.54 -23.75
C ARG A 305 17.86 -5.26 -24.98
N ALA A 306 18.53 -6.39 -24.79
CA ALA A 306 19.02 -7.21 -25.90
C ALA A 306 17.89 -7.98 -26.60
N LYS A 307 16.86 -8.39 -25.85
CA LYS A 307 15.73 -9.18 -26.37
C LYS A 307 14.59 -8.33 -26.93
N LEU A 308 14.43 -7.10 -26.44
CA LEU A 308 13.27 -6.26 -26.68
C LEU A 308 13.70 -4.92 -27.29
N ALA A 309 13.08 -4.56 -28.41
CA ALA A 309 13.23 -3.27 -29.07
C ALA A 309 12.06 -2.34 -28.72
N ARG A 310 12.30 -1.03 -28.70
CA ARG A 310 11.25 -0.03 -28.47
C ARG A 310 10.33 0.05 -29.69
N ALA A 311 9.03 -0.09 -29.50
CA ALA A 311 8.06 0.14 -30.56
C ALA A 311 7.76 1.65 -30.70
N PRO A 312 7.42 2.15 -31.91
CA PRO A 312 6.94 3.51 -32.07
C PRO A 312 5.66 3.73 -31.25
N ALA A 313 5.61 4.83 -30.51
CA ALA A 313 4.54 5.12 -29.55
C ALA A 313 3.18 5.21 -30.26
N ARG A 314 2.36 4.17 -30.13
CA ARG A 314 0.90 4.25 -30.22
C ARG A 314 0.40 3.93 -28.84
N GLY A 315 0.30 4.97 -28.01
CA GLY A 315 0.08 4.84 -26.58
C GLY A 315 -1.35 4.39 -26.29
N GLU A 316 -1.56 3.08 -26.19
CA GLU A 316 -2.65 2.58 -25.36
C GLU A 316 -2.23 2.83 -23.91
N ARG A 317 -2.99 3.70 -23.25
CA ARG A 317 -2.74 4.02 -21.84
C ARG A 317 -3.22 2.82 -21.03
N LEU A 318 -2.32 2.21 -20.25
CA LEU A 318 -2.74 1.19 -19.29
C LEU A 318 -3.72 1.82 -18.31
N HIS A 319 -4.88 1.17 -18.16
CA HIS A 319 -5.86 1.53 -17.15
C HIS A 319 -5.54 0.76 -15.88
N GLU A 320 -5.48 1.47 -14.77
CA GLU A 320 -5.42 0.83 -13.45
C GLU A 320 -6.68 0.01 -13.24
N ILE A 321 -6.51 -1.23 -12.79
CA ILE A 321 -7.61 -2.14 -12.50
C ILE A 321 -7.73 -2.23 -10.99
N THR A 322 -8.94 -2.19 -10.48
CA THR A 322 -9.21 -2.29 -9.04
C THR A 322 -9.40 -3.76 -8.64
N ALA A 323 -9.13 -4.07 -7.37
CA ALA A 323 -9.11 -5.46 -6.88
C ALA A 323 -10.47 -6.16 -6.96
N ASP A 324 -11.57 -5.41 -6.99
CA ASP A 324 -12.96 -5.87 -7.10
C ASP A 324 -13.28 -6.61 -8.41
N LEU A 325 -12.45 -6.44 -9.44
CA LEU A 325 -12.59 -7.17 -10.71
C LEU A 325 -11.94 -8.57 -10.67
N PHE A 326 -11.29 -8.95 -9.57
CA PHE A 326 -10.58 -10.20 -9.42
C PHE A 326 -11.12 -11.04 -8.26
N ALA A 327 -11.06 -12.36 -8.40
CA ALA A 327 -11.50 -13.30 -7.36
C ALA A 327 -10.45 -13.47 -6.23
N SER A 328 -9.20 -13.13 -6.51
CA SER A 328 -8.07 -13.18 -5.58
C SER A 328 -7.17 -11.96 -5.75
N ALA A 329 -6.48 -11.61 -4.68
CA ALA A 329 -5.47 -10.56 -4.66
C ALA A 329 -4.24 -11.05 -3.89
N GLU A 330 -3.06 -10.65 -4.34
CA GLU A 330 -1.83 -10.88 -3.62
C GLU A 330 -1.63 -9.87 -2.48
N ASP A 331 -1.15 -10.34 -1.33
CA ASP A 331 -0.79 -9.51 -0.18
C ASP A 331 0.65 -8.98 -0.24
N SER A 332 1.12 -8.44 0.89
CA SER A 332 2.47 -7.88 1.05
C SER A 332 3.59 -8.91 0.93
N ASP A 333 3.28 -10.16 1.22
CA ASP A 333 4.16 -11.33 1.24
C ASP A 333 4.01 -12.21 -0.01
N LEU A 334 3.19 -11.75 -0.97
CA LEU A 334 2.95 -12.37 -2.26
C LEU A 334 2.18 -13.69 -2.16
N GLU A 335 1.41 -13.88 -1.10
CA GLU A 335 0.46 -14.98 -0.98
C GLU A 335 -0.87 -14.58 -1.64
N ASP A 336 -1.48 -15.51 -2.37
CA ASP A 336 -2.80 -15.31 -2.96
C ASP A 336 -3.88 -15.33 -1.85
N MET A 337 -4.46 -14.17 -1.58
CA MET A 337 -5.63 -14.05 -0.72
C MET A 337 -6.91 -14.16 -1.54
N LEU A 338 -7.83 -15.01 -1.09
CA LEU A 338 -9.19 -15.04 -1.61
C LEU A 338 -9.95 -13.79 -1.16
N LEU A 339 -10.61 -13.11 -2.10
CA LEU A 339 -11.41 -11.93 -1.79
C LEU A 339 -12.89 -12.29 -1.70
N CYS A 340 -13.58 -11.74 -0.71
CA CYS A 340 -15.01 -11.92 -0.57
C CYS A 340 -15.72 -11.32 -1.77
N ARG A 341 -16.53 -12.11 -2.49
CA ARG A 341 -17.25 -11.64 -3.68
C ARG A 341 -18.22 -10.49 -3.40
N LYS A 342 -18.67 -10.31 -2.15
CA LYS A 342 -19.65 -9.27 -1.77
C LYS A 342 -19.00 -7.96 -1.33
N CYS A 343 -17.98 -8.02 -0.47
CA CYS A 343 -17.36 -6.82 0.11
C CYS A 343 -15.92 -6.57 -0.35
N HIS A 344 -15.34 -7.48 -1.15
CA HIS A 344 -13.98 -7.43 -1.69
C HIS A 344 -12.86 -7.34 -0.64
N LEU A 345 -13.15 -7.72 0.61
CA LEU A 345 -12.15 -7.85 1.66
C LEU A 345 -11.58 -9.28 1.71
N PRO A 346 -10.32 -9.47 2.17
CA PRO A 346 -9.73 -10.80 2.30
C PRO A 346 -10.56 -11.73 3.18
N VAL A 347 -10.80 -12.95 2.70
CA VAL A 347 -11.46 -14.01 3.47
C VAL A 347 -10.39 -14.75 4.28
N GLY A 348 -10.64 -14.96 5.56
CA GLY A 348 -9.72 -15.73 6.42
C GLY A 348 -9.76 -17.23 6.12
N GLU A 349 -9.33 -18.06 7.07
CA GLU A 349 -9.28 -19.52 6.90
C GLU A 349 -10.66 -20.17 6.61
N VAL A 350 -11.74 -19.51 7.00
CA VAL A 350 -13.11 -20.00 6.79
C VAL A 350 -13.81 -19.13 5.75
N ALA A 351 -14.04 -19.72 4.58
CA ALA A 351 -14.85 -19.15 3.51
C ALA A 351 -16.09 -20.01 3.28
N TYR A 352 -17.22 -19.37 3.01
CA TYR A 352 -18.39 -20.06 2.48
C TYR A 352 -18.35 -19.98 0.96
N ASP A 353 -18.76 -21.06 0.29
CA ASP A 353 -18.71 -21.16 -1.17
C ASP A 353 -20.06 -21.63 -1.72
N LYS A 354 -20.86 -20.66 -2.18
CA LYS A 354 -22.05 -20.92 -3.00
C LYS A 354 -21.78 -20.59 -4.47
N ASP A 355 -21.08 -19.48 -4.71
CA ASP A 355 -20.66 -19.01 -6.04
C ASP A 355 -19.29 -18.27 -5.96
N GLY A 356 -18.40 -18.75 -5.11
CA GLY A 356 -17.14 -18.10 -4.75
C GLY A 356 -17.03 -17.78 -3.26
N PRO A 357 -15.81 -17.44 -2.79
CA PRO A 357 -15.53 -17.23 -1.38
C PRO A 357 -16.27 -15.99 -0.86
N VAL A 358 -17.00 -16.16 0.25
CA VAL A 358 -17.65 -15.07 0.98
C VAL A 358 -17.43 -15.20 2.49
N HIS A 359 -17.37 -14.06 3.19
CA HIS A 359 -17.40 -14.05 4.66
C HIS A 359 -18.72 -14.61 5.18
N GLY A 360 -18.71 -15.18 6.38
CA GLY A 360 -19.94 -15.67 7.02
C GLY A 360 -21.02 -14.60 7.17
N GLU A 361 -20.65 -13.36 7.49
CA GLU A 361 -21.58 -12.23 7.56
C GLU A 361 -22.17 -11.88 6.18
N CYS A 362 -21.32 -11.85 5.15
CA CYS A 362 -21.76 -11.59 3.77
C CYS A 362 -22.70 -12.69 3.27
N MET A 363 -22.41 -13.95 3.62
CA MET A 363 -23.26 -15.10 3.32
C MET A 363 -24.61 -14.99 4.01
N ALA A 364 -24.63 -14.66 5.31
CA ALA A 364 -25.88 -14.46 6.05
C ALA A 364 -26.76 -13.37 5.42
N GLN A 365 -26.15 -12.27 4.98
CA GLN A 365 -26.88 -11.22 4.28
C GLN A 365 -27.41 -11.66 2.91
N LEU A 366 -26.68 -12.50 2.17
CA LEU A 366 -27.18 -13.07 0.90
C LEU A 366 -28.38 -13.98 1.14
N VAL A 367 -28.30 -14.86 2.16
CA VAL A 367 -29.40 -15.74 2.54
C VAL A 367 -30.64 -14.94 2.98
N LEU A 368 -30.45 -13.86 3.76
CA LEU A 368 -31.56 -12.99 4.16
C LEU A 368 -32.20 -12.28 2.96
N GLN A 369 -31.41 -11.89 1.96
CA GLN A 369 -31.93 -11.30 0.74
C GLN A 369 -32.73 -12.33 -0.08
N GLU A 370 -32.23 -13.55 -0.24
CA GLU A 370 -32.93 -14.65 -0.92
C GLU A 370 -34.27 -14.97 -0.24
N LEU A 371 -34.28 -15.08 1.10
CA LEU A 371 -35.52 -15.32 1.86
C LEU A 371 -36.54 -14.18 1.69
N LYS A 372 -36.06 -12.92 1.62
CA LYS A 372 -36.93 -11.77 1.39
C LYS A 372 -37.55 -11.80 0.00
N GLU A 373 -36.75 -12.11 -1.02
CA GLU A 373 -37.21 -12.24 -2.41
C GLU A 373 -38.23 -13.38 -2.56
N GLU A 374 -38.04 -14.50 -1.86
CA GLU A 374 -39.02 -15.60 -1.80
C GLU A 374 -40.34 -15.19 -1.12
N GLN A 375 -40.27 -14.42 -0.02
CA GLN A 375 -41.46 -13.90 0.66
C GLN A 375 -42.23 -12.93 -0.23
N GLU A 376 -41.54 -12.01 -0.90
CA GLU A 376 -42.16 -11.07 -1.85
C GLU A 376 -42.82 -11.81 -3.02
N ALA A 377 -42.17 -12.86 -3.55
CA ALA A 377 -42.73 -13.71 -4.61
C ALA A 377 -43.94 -14.56 -4.17
N HIS A 378 -44.07 -14.86 -2.88
CA HIS A 378 -45.25 -15.56 -2.34
C HIS A 378 -46.43 -14.61 -2.08
N ILE A 379 -46.16 -13.33 -1.85
CA ILE A 379 -47.19 -12.30 -1.63
C ILE A 379 -47.78 -11.82 -2.97
N ALA A 380 -46.97 -11.76 -4.03
CA ALA A 380 -47.38 -11.40 -5.39
C ALA A 380 -48.17 -12.52 -6.09
#